data_AF-A0A8K1FL61-F1
#
_entry.id   AF-A0A8K1FL61-F1
#
_cell.length_a   1.000
_cell.length_b   1.000
_cell.length_c   1.000
_cell.angle_alpha   90.00
_cell.angle_beta   90.00
_cell.angle_gamma   90.00
#
_symmetry.space_group_name_H-M   'P 1'
#
loop_
_entity.id
_entity.type
_entity.pdbx_description
1 polymer ?
#
loop_
_entity_poly.entity_id
_entity_poly.type
_entity_poly.pdbx_seq_one_letter_code
_entity_poly.pdbx_strand_id
1 'polypeptide(L)'
;MAQVVPREAVEASPDAVDYCLYELKPSHALPTLDLSVSIMSRLLSRSSLNVVNRFVRSRQLVFALFLASVAFTIMVMLVPADVGVPLAVVSFILGVPSCLVGFVLLRSSVIAVLLKVGDVWLMSMLSAASFIILALMFRDARGLAFCTQLIGVQTNILIDANLRGVRRLAITTVIACVGLVYVCFMVSLHAVPDLHDLYVFQYGSHHMLGSTCFLNGILTLVAIMLRNVYRKRHALRRGMNMDVIECHPGSDFTGLFSSTRSRLATNVGLEFTLDAVLS
;
A
#
# COMPACT_ATOMS: atom_id res chain seq x y z
N MET A 1 -14.56 -16.97 -7.47
CA MET A 1 -15.76 -17.77 -7.17
C MET A 1 -15.29 -19.12 -6.66
N ALA A 2 -15.59 -19.45 -5.40
CA ALA A 2 -15.20 -20.71 -4.77
C ALA A 2 -16.22 -21.79 -5.15
N GLN A 3 -15.76 -22.99 -5.49
CA GLN A 3 -16.63 -24.13 -5.78
C GLN A 3 -16.69 -24.99 -4.52
N VAL A 4 -17.88 -25.13 -3.95
CA VAL A 4 -18.14 -25.97 -2.78
C VAL A 4 -18.31 -27.40 -3.28
N VAL A 5 -17.37 -28.29 -2.97
CA VAL A 5 -17.46 -29.72 -3.29
C VAL A 5 -17.66 -30.47 -1.97
N PRO A 6 -18.79 -31.15 -1.75
CA PRO A 6 -19.00 -31.97 -0.56
C PRO A 6 -18.07 -33.18 -0.61
N ARG A 7 -17.38 -33.45 0.50
CA ARG A 7 -16.50 -34.62 0.66
C ARG A 7 -17.38 -35.82 0.98
N GLU A 8 -17.29 -36.88 0.18
CA GLU A 8 -18.02 -38.12 0.41
C GLU A 8 -17.68 -38.71 1.79
N ALA A 9 -18.73 -39.17 2.46
CA ALA A 9 -18.79 -39.54 3.86
C ALA A 9 -17.76 -40.62 4.22
N VAL A 10 -16.93 -40.33 5.22
CA VAL A 10 -16.15 -41.33 5.95
C VAL A 10 -17.08 -42.03 6.93
N GLU A 11 -16.99 -43.36 6.99
CA GLU A 11 -17.88 -44.29 7.68
C GLU A 11 -18.30 -43.85 9.09
N ALA A 12 -19.61 -44.00 9.34
CA ALA A 12 -20.34 -43.48 10.48
C ALA A 12 -19.97 -44.15 11.81
N SER A 13 -19.51 -43.32 12.77
CA SER A 13 -19.56 -43.61 14.21
C SER A 13 -20.82 -42.96 14.79
N PRO A 14 -21.63 -43.66 15.60
CA PRO A 14 -23.02 -43.28 15.91
C PRO A 14 -23.19 -42.07 16.85
N ASP A 15 -22.10 -41.45 17.33
CA ASP A 15 -22.14 -40.25 18.18
C ASP A 15 -21.46 -39.02 17.54
N ALA A 16 -21.14 -39.07 16.24
CA ALA A 16 -20.46 -37.97 15.56
C ALA A 16 -21.47 -36.93 15.04
N VAL A 17 -21.51 -35.75 15.68
CA VAL A 17 -22.12 -34.56 15.10
C VAL A 17 -21.51 -34.34 13.72
N ASP A 18 -22.35 -34.32 12.69
CA ASP A 18 -21.96 -34.27 11.29
C ASP A 18 -21.44 -32.86 10.95
N TYR A 19 -20.17 -32.60 11.26
CA TYR A 19 -19.53 -31.33 10.91
C TYR A 19 -19.18 -31.36 9.42
N CYS A 20 -19.91 -30.62 8.59
CA CYS A 20 -19.49 -30.38 7.21
C CYS A 20 -18.15 -29.61 7.19
N LEU A 21 -17.06 -30.35 7.03
CA LEU A 21 -15.72 -29.79 6.88
C LEU A 21 -15.55 -29.32 5.43
N TYR A 22 -15.71 -28.01 5.21
CA TYR A 22 -15.47 -27.43 3.89
C TYR A 22 -13.97 -27.23 3.67
N GLU A 23 -13.39 -27.99 2.73
CA GLU A 23 -12.03 -27.77 2.27
C GLU A 23 -12.05 -26.73 1.12
N LEU A 24 -11.48 -25.56 1.38
CA LEU A 24 -11.34 -24.50 0.39
C LEU A 24 -10.30 -24.92 -0.66
N LYS A 25 -10.76 -25.56 -1.73
CA LYS A 25 -9.91 -25.93 -2.85
C LYS A 25 -9.83 -24.76 -3.85
N PRO A 26 -8.62 -24.32 -4.26
CA PRO A 26 -8.50 -23.26 -5.26
C PRO A 26 -9.11 -23.74 -6.58
N SER A 27 -10.00 -22.93 -7.17
CA SER A 27 -10.73 -23.28 -8.40
C SER A 27 -9.81 -23.39 -9.63
N HIS A 28 -8.63 -22.76 -9.57
CA HIS A 28 -7.57 -22.86 -10.56
C HIS A 28 -6.22 -22.98 -9.83
N ALA A 29 -5.27 -23.67 -10.45
CA ALA A 29 -3.89 -23.71 -9.95
C ALA A 29 -3.40 -22.28 -9.70
N LEU A 30 -2.94 -22.00 -8.48
CA LEU A 30 -2.40 -20.67 -8.17
C LEU A 30 -1.25 -20.40 -9.14
N PRO A 31 -1.18 -19.20 -9.75
CA PRO A 31 -0.07 -18.86 -10.61
C PRO A 31 1.22 -19.04 -9.81
N THR A 32 2.15 -19.83 -10.35
CA THR A 32 3.44 -20.08 -9.72
C THR A 32 4.20 -18.75 -9.67
N LEU A 33 4.24 -18.17 -8.47
CA LEU A 33 4.84 -16.88 -8.26
C LEU A 33 6.35 -17.07 -8.10
N ASP A 34 7.09 -16.92 -9.18
CA ASP A 34 8.56 -16.92 -9.09
C ASP A 34 9.02 -15.62 -8.42
N LEU A 35 9.36 -15.75 -7.14
CA LEU A 35 9.83 -14.68 -6.25
C LEU A 35 11.32 -14.38 -6.44
N SER A 36 12.04 -15.18 -7.24
CA SER A 36 13.47 -15.03 -7.48
C SER A 36 13.79 -13.94 -8.51
N VAL A 37 12.84 -13.64 -9.40
CA VAL A 37 13.01 -12.67 -10.49
C VAL A 37 12.56 -11.29 -10.03
N SER A 38 13.54 -10.41 -9.80
CA SER A 38 13.29 -8.98 -9.55
C SER A 38 13.29 -8.20 -10.86
N ILE A 39 12.61 -7.05 -10.92
CA ILE A 39 12.72 -6.08 -12.02
C ILE A 39 14.20 -5.78 -12.31
N MET A 40 15.00 -5.70 -11.25
CA MET A 40 16.43 -5.46 -11.30
C MET A 40 17.21 -6.50 -12.13
N SER A 41 16.86 -7.80 -12.03
CA SER A 41 17.58 -8.87 -12.73
C SER A 41 17.19 -8.98 -14.21
N ARG A 42 16.08 -8.37 -14.62
CA ARG A 42 15.63 -8.33 -16.02
C ARG A 42 16.07 -7.07 -16.76
N LEU A 43 16.15 -5.93 -16.06
CA LEU A 43 16.42 -4.64 -16.69
C LEU A 43 17.87 -4.17 -16.60
N LEU A 44 18.64 -4.59 -15.59
CA LEU A 44 19.99 -4.06 -15.37
C LEU A 44 21.09 -5.08 -15.67
N SER A 45 22.15 -4.60 -16.32
CA SER A 45 23.41 -5.32 -16.49
C SER A 45 24.10 -5.55 -15.13
N ARG A 46 24.96 -6.58 -15.04
CA ARG A 46 25.63 -7.00 -13.79
C ARG A 46 26.42 -5.87 -13.12
N SER A 47 27.03 -4.97 -13.89
CA SER A 47 27.77 -3.82 -13.36
C SER A 47 26.85 -2.78 -12.71
N SER A 48 25.72 -2.46 -13.35
CA SER A 48 24.72 -1.52 -12.80
C SER A 48 23.98 -2.09 -11.59
N LEU A 49 23.79 -3.41 -11.56
CA LEU A 49 23.30 -4.14 -10.38
C LEU A 49 24.17 -3.90 -9.14
N ASN A 50 25.50 -3.90 -9.28
CA ASN A 50 26.41 -3.65 -8.16
C ASN A 50 26.32 -2.21 -7.64
N VAL A 51 26.20 -1.22 -8.53
CA VAL A 51 26.03 0.19 -8.15
C VAL A 51 24.73 0.39 -7.39
N VAL A 52 23.62 -0.13 -7.93
CA VAL A 52 22.31 -0.01 -7.27
C VAL A 52 22.29 -0.80 -5.96
N ASN A 53 22.90 -1.99 -5.90
CA ASN A 53 23.02 -2.74 -4.64
C ASN A 53 23.83 -1.97 -3.58
N ARG A 54 24.91 -1.29 -3.98
CA ARG A 54 25.68 -0.43 -3.06
C ARG A 54 24.84 0.73 -2.53
N PHE A 55 24.03 1.34 -3.40
CA PHE A 55 23.15 2.44 -3.04
C PHE A 55 21.98 1.97 -2.14
N VAL A 56 21.34 0.85 -2.49
CA VAL A 56 20.30 0.18 -1.68
C VAL A 56 20.84 -0.29 -0.33
N ARG A 57 22.14 -0.63 -0.23
CA ARG A 57 22.79 -0.97 1.03
C ARG A 57 22.85 0.23 1.98
N SER A 58 22.97 1.45 1.43
CA SER A 58 22.90 2.70 2.20
C SER A 58 21.46 3.16 2.45
N ARG A 59 20.67 2.31 3.12
CA ARG A 59 19.23 2.56 3.36
C ARG A 59 18.94 3.85 4.11
N GLN A 60 19.83 4.26 5.02
CA GLN A 60 19.68 5.49 5.79
C GLN A 60 19.83 6.72 4.91
N LEU A 61 20.77 6.71 3.96
CA LEU A 61 20.98 7.80 3.02
C LEU A 61 19.78 7.95 2.08
N VAL A 62 19.27 6.85 1.52
CA VAL A 62 18.06 6.88 0.68
C VAL A 62 16.86 7.44 1.45
N PHE A 63 16.69 7.03 2.71
CA PHE A 63 15.62 7.55 3.55
C PHE A 63 15.80 9.04 3.89
N ALA A 64 17.03 9.48 4.17
CA ALA A 64 17.33 10.89 4.43
C ALA A 64 17.10 11.76 3.19
N LEU A 65 17.50 11.30 2.00
CA LEU A 65 17.23 11.97 0.72
C LEU A 65 15.73 12.11 0.45
N PHE A 66 14.95 11.05 0.70
CA PHE A 66 13.50 11.10 0.60
C PHE A 66 12.92 12.15 1.56
N LEU A 67 13.33 12.14 2.82
CA LEU A 67 12.82 13.08 3.82
C LEU A 67 13.18 14.53 3.47
N ALA A 68 14.41 14.77 3.00
CA ALA A 68 14.84 16.08 2.52
C ALA A 68 14.00 16.53 1.31
N SER A 69 13.77 15.67 0.32
CA SER A 69 12.91 15.97 -0.84
C SER A 69 11.48 16.33 -0.41
N VAL A 70 10.88 15.58 0.52
CA VAL A 70 9.54 15.91 1.06
C VAL A 70 9.56 17.27 1.77
N ALA A 71 10.57 17.55 2.60
CA ALA A 71 10.69 18.83 3.30
C ALA A 71 10.84 20.00 2.32
N PHE A 72 11.68 19.87 1.29
CA PHE A 72 11.80 20.90 0.25
C PHE A 72 10.50 21.08 -0.53
N THR A 73 9.77 20.01 -0.84
CA THR A 73 8.46 20.10 -1.51
C THR A 73 7.44 20.88 -0.67
N ILE A 74 7.43 20.66 0.65
CA ILE A 74 6.58 21.43 1.59
C ILE A 74 6.97 22.91 1.57
N MET A 75 8.26 23.21 1.57
CA MET A 75 8.76 24.59 1.52
C MET A 75 8.43 25.30 0.21
N VAL A 76 8.42 24.59 -0.93
CA VAL A 76 8.03 25.14 -2.24
C VAL A 76 6.60 25.73 -2.22
N MET A 77 5.71 25.19 -1.37
CA MET A 77 4.33 25.71 -1.22
C MET A 77 4.25 27.05 -0.48
N LEU A 78 5.27 27.41 0.29
CA LEU A 78 5.28 28.58 1.16
C LEU A 78 6.00 29.79 0.56
N VAL A 79 6.75 29.58 -0.52
CA VAL A 79 7.64 30.59 -1.09
C VAL A 79 7.14 31.06 -2.47
N PRO A 80 7.38 32.33 -2.83
CA PRO A 80 7.04 32.86 -4.16
C PRO A 80 7.83 32.16 -5.27
N ALA A 81 7.39 32.31 -6.52
CA ALA A 81 7.96 31.61 -7.68
C ALA A 81 9.50 31.74 -7.79
N ASP A 82 10.04 32.94 -7.53
CA ASP A 82 11.49 33.23 -7.66
C ASP A 82 12.38 32.31 -6.82
N VAL A 83 11.94 31.97 -5.61
CA VAL A 83 12.66 31.08 -4.68
C VAL A 83 12.15 29.64 -4.80
N GLY A 84 10.86 29.47 -5.10
CA GLY A 84 10.22 28.16 -5.20
C GLY A 84 10.72 27.32 -6.37
N VAL A 85 11.00 27.92 -7.52
CA VAL A 85 11.50 27.22 -8.71
C VAL A 85 12.84 26.51 -8.45
N PRO A 86 13.92 27.19 -7.99
CA PRO A 86 15.18 26.49 -7.72
C PRO A 86 15.03 25.45 -6.62
N LEU A 87 14.21 25.72 -5.60
CA LEU A 87 13.93 24.78 -4.52
C LEU A 87 13.22 23.51 -5.00
N ALA A 88 12.31 23.64 -5.98
CA ALA A 88 11.62 22.52 -6.61
C ALA A 88 12.59 21.64 -7.42
N VAL A 89 13.56 22.25 -8.11
CA VAL A 89 14.61 21.50 -8.83
C VAL A 89 15.49 20.73 -7.85
N VAL A 90 15.91 21.35 -6.74
CA VAL A 90 16.68 20.66 -5.69
C VAL A 90 15.87 19.51 -5.09
N SER A 91 14.60 19.74 -4.78
CA SER A 91 13.68 18.69 -4.30
C SER A 91 13.60 17.52 -5.27
N PHE A 92 13.47 17.81 -6.56
CA PHE A 92 13.39 16.80 -7.62
C PHE A 92 14.67 15.97 -7.68
N ILE A 93 15.84 16.61 -7.72
CA ILE A 93 17.15 15.93 -7.77
C ILE A 93 17.36 15.03 -6.55
N LEU A 94 16.96 15.47 -5.35
CA LEU A 94 17.06 14.67 -4.13
C LEU A 94 16.05 13.51 -4.09
N GLY A 95 14.86 13.71 -4.65
CA GLY A 95 13.78 12.73 -4.65
C GLY A 95 13.97 11.60 -5.66
N VAL A 96 14.53 11.88 -6.84
CA VAL A 96 14.69 10.91 -7.94
C VAL A 96 15.46 9.65 -7.53
N PRO A 97 16.63 9.71 -6.86
CA PRO A 97 17.34 8.51 -6.42
C PRO A 97 16.50 7.63 -5.50
N SER A 98 15.74 8.24 -4.59
CA SER A 98 14.86 7.53 -3.65
C SER A 98 13.71 6.84 -4.36
N CYS A 99 13.13 7.53 -5.35
CA CYS A 99 12.09 7.00 -6.22
C CYS A 99 12.58 5.80 -7.05
N LEU A 100 13.77 5.92 -7.66
CA LEU A 100 14.38 4.85 -8.44
C LEU A 100 14.64 3.60 -7.59
N VAL A 101 15.17 3.76 -6.37
CA VAL A 101 15.33 2.64 -5.43
C VAL A 101 14.00 1.99 -5.11
N GLY A 102 12.96 2.80 -4.86
CA GLY A 102 11.60 2.30 -4.62
C GLY A 102 11.12 1.38 -5.73
N PHE A 103 11.26 1.80 -7.00
CA PHE A 103 10.85 1.01 -8.16
C PHE A 103 11.69 -0.25 -8.37
N VAL A 104 13.01 -0.15 -8.23
CA VAL A 104 13.91 -1.30 -8.45
C VAL A 104 13.66 -2.43 -7.45
N LEU A 105 13.18 -2.10 -6.25
CA LEU A 105 12.85 -3.09 -5.22
C LEU A 105 11.51 -3.82 -5.48
N LEU A 106 10.70 -3.37 -6.42
CA LEU A 106 9.44 -4.03 -6.75
C LEU A 106 9.69 -5.33 -7.54
N ARG A 107 8.84 -6.33 -7.30
CA ARG A 107 8.90 -7.63 -8.02
C ARG A 107 7.95 -7.62 -9.21
N SER A 108 8.46 -7.86 -10.41
CA SER A 108 7.69 -7.84 -11.66
C SER A 108 6.53 -8.84 -11.66
N SER A 109 6.74 -10.04 -11.11
CA SER A 109 5.72 -11.09 -11.05
C SER A 109 4.52 -10.66 -10.21
N VAL A 110 4.77 -9.93 -9.12
CA VAL A 110 3.70 -9.43 -8.24
C VAL A 110 2.99 -8.24 -8.88
N ILE A 111 3.71 -7.34 -9.56
CA ILE A 111 3.10 -6.24 -10.32
C ILE A 111 2.15 -6.78 -11.39
N ALA A 112 2.56 -7.80 -12.16
CA ALA A 112 1.71 -8.36 -13.22
C ALA A 112 0.38 -8.89 -12.68
N VAL A 113 0.41 -9.55 -11.51
CA VAL A 113 -0.80 -10.02 -10.83
C VAL A 113 -1.62 -8.83 -10.32
N LEU A 114 -0.98 -7.84 -9.70
CA LEU A 114 -1.65 -6.63 -9.19
C LEU A 114 -2.36 -5.84 -10.29
N LEU A 115 -1.72 -5.69 -11.46
CA LEU A 115 -2.29 -5.00 -12.60
C LEU A 115 -3.44 -5.78 -13.24
N LYS A 116 -3.41 -7.12 -13.19
CA LYS A 116 -4.45 -7.97 -13.79
C LYS A 116 -5.69 -8.11 -12.92
N VAL A 117 -5.52 -8.14 -11.59
CA VAL A 117 -6.59 -8.46 -10.65
C VAL A 117 -7.11 -7.22 -9.91
N GLY A 118 -6.30 -6.17 -9.77
CA GLY A 118 -6.58 -5.08 -8.85
C GLY A 118 -7.06 -3.79 -9.51
N ASP A 119 -7.73 -2.97 -8.70
CA ASP A 119 -8.10 -1.56 -8.97
C ASP A 119 -6.88 -0.61 -9.00
N VAL A 120 -5.67 -1.14 -9.25
CA VAL A 120 -4.40 -0.42 -9.22
C VAL A 120 -4.36 0.65 -10.30
N TRP A 121 -4.91 0.35 -11.47
CA TRP A 121 -4.98 1.29 -12.59
C TRP A 121 -5.80 2.54 -12.24
N LEU A 122 -6.92 2.36 -11.53
CA LEU A 122 -7.80 3.47 -11.13
C LEU A 122 -7.07 4.38 -10.15
N MET A 123 -6.38 3.83 -9.16
CA MET A 123 -5.56 4.60 -8.22
C MET A 123 -4.41 5.34 -8.90
N SER A 124 -3.78 4.67 -9.88
CA SER A 124 -2.69 5.25 -10.65
C SER A 124 -3.17 6.41 -11.51
N MET A 125 -4.34 6.27 -12.17
CA MET A 125 -4.96 7.33 -12.96
C MET A 125 -5.43 8.49 -12.08
N LEU A 126 -6.08 8.21 -10.96
CA LEU A 126 -6.57 9.23 -10.03
C LEU A 126 -5.42 10.06 -9.44
N SER A 127 -4.34 9.40 -9.02
CA SER A 127 -3.15 10.09 -8.52
C SER A 127 -2.46 10.90 -9.62
N ALA A 128 -2.25 10.31 -10.81
CA ALA A 128 -1.65 11.01 -11.94
C ALA A 128 -2.46 12.27 -12.32
N ALA A 129 -3.78 12.14 -12.49
CA ALA A 129 -4.67 13.26 -12.80
C ALA A 129 -4.58 14.36 -11.74
N SER A 130 -4.61 14.00 -10.44
CA SER A 130 -4.54 14.97 -9.34
C SER A 130 -3.22 15.75 -9.36
N PHE A 131 -2.09 15.06 -9.50
CA PHE A 131 -0.77 15.73 -9.54
C PHE A 131 -0.55 16.52 -10.83
N ILE A 132 -1.08 16.07 -11.97
CA ILE A 132 -1.04 16.83 -13.23
C ILE A 132 -1.84 18.13 -13.08
N ILE A 133 -3.07 18.06 -12.55
CA ILE A 133 -3.88 19.26 -12.30
C ILE A 133 -3.12 20.22 -11.39
N LEU A 134 -2.56 19.73 -10.29
CA LEU A 134 -1.76 20.55 -9.38
C LEU A 134 -0.56 21.19 -10.07
N ALA A 135 0.21 20.43 -10.85
CA ALA A 135 1.36 20.96 -11.58
C ALA A 135 0.95 22.03 -12.60
N LEU A 136 -0.19 21.84 -13.28
CA LEU A 136 -0.74 22.84 -14.19
C LEU A 136 -1.16 24.12 -13.46
N MET A 137 -1.71 24.01 -12.24
CA MET A 137 -2.11 25.19 -11.44
C MET A 137 -0.93 26.10 -11.07
N PHE A 138 0.28 25.57 -10.97
CA PHE A 138 1.49 26.35 -10.73
C PHE A 138 1.99 27.13 -11.95
N ARG A 139 1.69 26.66 -13.18
CA ARG A 139 2.12 27.24 -14.48
C ARG A 139 3.63 27.49 -14.62
N ASP A 140 4.46 26.89 -13.76
CA ASP A 140 5.91 27.06 -13.73
C ASP A 140 6.62 25.75 -13.35
N ALA A 141 7.94 25.82 -13.17
CA ALA A 141 8.77 24.66 -12.84
C ALA A 141 8.59 24.13 -11.40
N ARG A 142 7.80 24.78 -10.52
CA ARG A 142 7.46 24.24 -9.19
C ARG A 142 6.70 22.92 -9.29
N GLY A 143 5.97 22.73 -10.39
CA GLY A 143 5.34 21.47 -10.77
C GLY A 143 6.29 20.25 -10.72
N LEU A 144 7.59 20.43 -10.97
CA LEU A 144 8.58 19.34 -10.95
C LEU A 144 8.70 18.67 -9.58
N ALA A 145 8.55 19.42 -8.48
CA ALA A 145 8.61 18.85 -7.13
C ALA A 145 7.50 17.81 -6.89
N PHE A 146 6.39 17.92 -7.61
CA PHE A 146 5.28 16.96 -7.52
C PHE A 146 5.48 15.71 -8.36
N CYS A 147 6.36 15.74 -9.36
CA CYS A 147 6.69 14.55 -10.15
C CYS A 147 7.33 13.47 -9.26
N THR A 148 8.22 13.85 -8.34
CA THR A 148 8.80 12.89 -7.38
C THR A 148 7.75 12.38 -6.39
N GLN A 149 6.81 13.23 -5.96
CA GLN A 149 5.71 12.80 -5.09
C GLN A 149 4.74 11.85 -5.79
N LEU A 150 4.39 12.12 -7.05
CA LEU A 150 3.60 11.22 -7.89
C LEU A 150 4.28 9.85 -7.97
N ILE A 151 5.58 9.82 -8.29
CA ILE A 151 6.34 8.58 -8.31
C ILE A 151 6.32 7.88 -6.93
N GLY A 152 6.53 8.63 -5.85
CA GLY A 152 6.44 8.11 -4.49
C GLY A 152 5.07 7.48 -4.19
N VAL A 153 3.99 8.10 -4.63
CA VAL A 153 2.63 7.55 -4.53
C VAL A 153 2.50 6.27 -5.34
N GLN A 154 3.01 6.21 -6.57
CA GLN A 154 2.97 5.00 -7.40
C GLN A 154 3.70 3.83 -6.72
N THR A 155 4.86 4.07 -6.10
CA THR A 155 5.57 3.03 -5.35
C THR A 155 4.79 2.56 -4.11
N ASN A 156 4.01 3.45 -3.47
CA ASN A 156 3.12 3.09 -2.36
C ASN A 156 1.85 2.36 -2.82
N ILE A 157 1.30 2.67 -3.99
CA ILE A 157 0.19 1.90 -4.56
C ILE A 157 0.66 0.45 -4.83
N LEU A 158 1.91 0.30 -5.27
CA LEU A 158 2.54 -1.00 -5.50
C LEU A 158 3.18 -1.60 -4.22
N ILE A 159 2.83 -1.12 -3.02
CA ILE A 159 3.43 -1.56 -1.75
C ILE A 159 3.23 -3.06 -1.48
N ASP A 160 2.16 -3.66 -2.01
CA ASP A 160 1.89 -5.08 -1.85
C ASP A 160 2.86 -5.95 -2.68
N ALA A 161 3.50 -5.38 -3.70
CA ALA A 161 4.63 -6.01 -4.39
C ALA A 161 5.95 -5.90 -3.61
N ASN A 162 6.01 -5.07 -2.56
CA ASN A 162 7.17 -4.93 -1.71
C ASN A 162 7.02 -5.74 -0.41
N LEU A 163 7.64 -6.92 -0.39
CA LEU A 163 7.65 -7.82 0.76
C LEU A 163 8.74 -7.45 1.80
N ARG A 164 9.69 -6.57 1.45
CA ARG A 164 10.84 -6.25 2.30
C ARG A 164 10.67 -4.88 2.96
N GLY A 165 10.67 -4.85 4.29
CA GLY A 165 10.74 -3.59 5.06
C GLY A 165 9.41 -2.89 5.29
N VAL A 166 8.35 -3.65 5.59
CA VAL A 166 6.98 -3.14 5.81
C VAL A 166 6.91 -2.01 6.84
N ARG A 167 7.71 -2.05 7.91
CA ARG A 167 7.72 -0.99 8.94
C ARG A 167 8.17 0.36 8.36
N ARG A 168 9.24 0.39 7.57
CA ARG A 168 9.76 1.62 6.95
C ARG A 168 8.79 2.16 5.92
N LEU A 169 8.24 1.27 5.09
CA LEU A 169 7.23 1.63 4.11
C LEU A 169 6.02 2.28 4.80
N ALA A 170 5.51 1.69 5.90
CA ALA A 170 4.41 2.27 6.64
C ALA A 170 4.74 3.67 7.21
N ILE A 171 5.98 3.91 7.65
CA ILE A 171 6.42 5.24 8.11
C ILE A 171 6.44 6.23 6.94
N THR A 172 7.04 5.85 5.80
CA THR A 172 7.09 6.73 4.61
C THR A 172 5.70 7.02 4.06
N THR A 173 4.77 6.05 4.09
CA THR A 173 3.39 6.25 3.66
C THR A 173 2.68 7.24 4.58
N VAL A 174 2.87 7.16 5.89
CA VAL A 174 2.29 8.12 6.84
C VAL A 174 2.84 9.53 6.62
N ILE A 175 4.17 9.66 6.46
CA ILE A 175 4.80 10.96 6.14
C ILE A 175 4.24 11.54 4.83
N ALA A 176 4.11 10.70 3.79
CA ALA A 176 3.52 11.12 2.52
C ALA A 176 2.06 11.57 2.68
N CYS A 177 1.23 10.83 3.44
CA CYS A 177 -0.15 11.21 3.71
C CYS A 177 -0.23 12.57 4.45
N VAL A 178 0.62 12.79 5.45
CA VAL A 178 0.71 14.08 6.16
C VAL A 178 1.10 15.20 5.20
N GLY A 179 2.09 14.98 4.34
CA GLY A 179 2.49 15.94 3.32
C GLY A 179 1.37 16.26 2.32
N LEU A 180 0.63 15.25 1.88
CA LEU A 180 -0.52 15.43 0.97
C LEU A 180 -1.66 16.22 1.64
N VAL A 181 -2.00 15.90 2.88
CA VAL A 181 -3.00 16.65 3.66
C VAL A 181 -2.57 18.09 3.86
N TYR A 182 -1.28 18.33 4.14
CA TYR A 182 -0.72 19.68 4.22
C TYR A 182 -0.89 20.46 2.91
N VAL A 183 -0.58 19.84 1.76
CA VAL A 183 -0.79 20.48 0.44
C VAL A 183 -2.27 20.77 0.22
N CYS A 184 -3.17 19.83 0.52
CA CYS A 184 -4.62 20.08 0.45
C CYS A 184 -5.05 21.25 1.32
N PHE A 185 -4.53 21.34 2.54
CA PHE A 185 -4.83 22.43 3.46
C PHE A 185 -4.35 23.78 2.91
N MET A 186 -3.11 23.86 2.42
CA MET A 186 -2.54 25.08 1.83
C MET A 186 -3.31 25.55 0.59
N VAL A 187 -3.69 24.61 -0.29
CA VAL A 187 -4.50 24.90 -1.48
C VAL A 187 -5.91 25.36 -1.09
N SER A 188 -6.53 24.72 -0.09
CA SER A 188 -7.87 25.08 0.39
C SER A 188 -7.93 26.46 1.03
N LEU A 189 -6.85 26.89 1.68
CA LEU A 189 -6.71 28.23 2.25
C LEU A 189 -6.34 29.30 1.22
N HIS A 190 -6.11 28.94 -0.05
CA HIS A 190 -5.56 29.84 -1.07
C HIS A 190 -4.26 30.53 -0.59
N ALA A 191 -3.48 29.86 0.26
CA ALA A 191 -2.29 30.40 0.90
C ALA A 191 -1.01 30.18 0.07
N VAL A 192 -1.13 29.52 -1.09
CA VAL A 192 0.00 29.23 -1.97
C VAL A 192 0.21 30.43 -2.91
N PRO A 193 1.37 31.08 -2.89
CA PRO A 193 1.64 32.22 -3.75
C PRO A 193 1.69 31.78 -5.23
N ASP A 194 1.15 32.62 -6.10
CA ASP A 194 1.13 32.43 -7.56
C ASP A 194 0.43 31.12 -8.02
N LEU A 195 -0.48 30.59 -7.20
CA LEU A 195 -1.33 29.46 -7.59
C LEU A 195 -2.52 29.96 -8.40
N HIS A 196 -2.70 29.41 -9.60
CA HIS A 196 -3.75 29.84 -10.51
C HIS A 196 -4.91 28.84 -10.51
N ASP A 197 -6.14 29.36 -10.43
CA ASP A 197 -7.32 28.54 -10.62
C ASP A 197 -7.47 28.16 -12.09
N LEU A 198 -7.56 26.86 -12.33
CA LEU A 198 -7.78 26.29 -13.65
C LEU A 198 -9.20 25.74 -13.75
N TYR A 199 -9.87 26.00 -14.87
CA TYR A 199 -11.15 25.35 -15.20
C TYR A 199 -10.86 24.05 -15.95
N VAL A 200 -11.09 22.91 -15.29
CA VAL A 200 -10.80 21.59 -15.89
C VAL A 200 -11.91 21.16 -16.84
N PHE A 201 -13.16 21.43 -16.46
CA PHE A 201 -14.33 21.20 -17.31
C PHE A 201 -15.21 22.45 -17.33
N GLN A 202 -15.51 22.90 -18.54
CA GLN A 202 -16.50 23.92 -18.82
C GLN A 202 -17.57 23.28 -19.71
N TYR A 203 -18.70 22.91 -19.12
CA TYR A 203 -19.84 22.38 -19.87
C TYR A 203 -21.07 23.24 -19.58
N GLY A 204 -21.45 24.08 -20.55
CA GLY A 204 -22.52 25.05 -20.39
C GLY A 204 -22.26 26.03 -19.25
N SER A 205 -23.20 26.13 -18.31
CA SER A 205 -23.13 27.01 -17.12
C SER A 205 -22.40 26.39 -15.93
N HIS A 206 -21.92 25.14 -16.04
CA HIS A 206 -21.25 24.46 -14.93
C HIS A 206 -19.73 24.53 -15.12
N HIS A 207 -19.08 25.17 -14.16
CA HIS A 207 -17.62 25.29 -14.10
C HIS A 207 -17.13 24.43 -12.94
N MET A 208 -16.27 23.45 -13.22
CA MET A 208 -15.56 22.71 -12.17
C MET A 208 -14.15 23.29 -12.01
N LEU A 209 -13.89 23.88 -10.83
CA LEU A 209 -12.56 24.35 -10.46
C LEU A 209 -11.60 23.17 -10.31
N GLY A 210 -10.40 23.32 -10.87
CA GLY A 210 -9.32 22.35 -10.76
C GLY A 210 -8.89 22.10 -9.33
N SER A 211 -8.96 23.12 -8.46
CA SER A 211 -8.70 22.98 -7.02
C SER A 211 -9.65 21.97 -6.37
N THR A 212 -10.95 21.97 -6.72
CA THR A 212 -11.93 21.02 -6.18
C THR A 212 -11.67 19.60 -6.68
N CYS A 213 -11.36 19.45 -7.96
CA CYS A 213 -11.00 18.15 -8.54
C CYS A 213 -9.73 17.58 -7.88
N PHE A 214 -8.72 18.41 -7.72
CA PHE A 214 -7.46 18.09 -7.03
C PHE A 214 -7.71 17.65 -5.57
N LEU A 215 -8.44 18.45 -4.79
CA LEU A 215 -8.71 18.17 -3.38
C LEU A 215 -9.45 16.84 -3.21
N ASN A 216 -10.50 16.60 -4.01
CA ASN A 216 -11.24 15.34 -3.96
C ASN A 216 -10.36 14.14 -4.35
N GLY A 217 -9.51 14.29 -5.37
CA GLY A 217 -8.59 13.24 -5.81
C GLY A 217 -7.54 12.88 -4.75
N ILE A 218 -6.90 13.87 -4.14
CA ILE A 218 -5.90 13.64 -3.09
C ILE A 218 -6.52 13.13 -1.79
N LEU A 219 -7.68 13.66 -1.36
CA LEU A 219 -8.34 13.16 -0.15
C LEU A 219 -8.74 11.69 -0.29
N THR A 220 -9.27 11.31 -1.46
CA THR A 220 -9.59 9.92 -1.79
C THR A 220 -8.33 9.06 -1.75
N LEU A 221 -7.24 9.51 -2.38
CA LEU A 221 -5.95 8.83 -2.37
C LEU A 221 -5.42 8.62 -0.94
N VAL A 222 -5.45 9.66 -0.09
CA VAL A 222 -5.01 9.58 1.30
C VAL A 222 -5.84 8.56 2.08
N ALA A 223 -7.17 8.56 1.94
CA ALA A 223 -8.04 7.60 2.60
C ALA A 223 -7.70 6.14 2.21
N ILE A 224 -7.46 5.89 0.92
CA ILE A 224 -7.07 4.57 0.41
C ILE A 224 -5.68 4.16 0.92
N MET A 225 -4.70 5.05 0.88
CA MET A 225 -3.35 4.78 1.39
C MET A 225 -3.38 4.44 2.88
N LEU A 226 -4.14 5.21 3.67
CA LEU A 226 -4.28 4.98 5.10
C LEU A 226 -4.98 3.64 5.40
N ARG A 227 -6.03 3.30 4.65
CA ARG A 227 -6.70 1.99 4.72
C ARG A 227 -5.73 0.85 4.42
N ASN A 228 -4.89 1.00 3.39
CA ASN A 228 -3.89 -0.01 3.04
C ASN A 228 -2.85 -0.20 4.14
N VAL A 229 -2.35 0.89 4.73
CA VAL A 229 -1.42 0.84 5.87
C VAL A 229 -2.07 0.19 7.08
N TYR A 230 -3.32 0.56 7.40
CA TYR A 230 -4.07 -0.02 8.50
C TYR A 230 -4.26 -1.53 8.32
N ARG A 231 -4.75 -1.97 7.16
CA ARG A 231 -4.94 -3.37 6.81
C ARG A 231 -3.63 -4.16 6.95
N LYS A 232 -2.53 -3.62 6.43
CA LYS A 232 -1.21 -4.28 6.46
C LYS A 232 -0.63 -4.36 7.87
N ARG A 233 -0.74 -3.28 8.66
CA ARG A 233 -0.33 -3.30 10.08
C ARG A 233 -1.14 -4.30 10.89
N HIS A 234 -2.45 -4.35 10.65
CA HIS A 234 -3.34 -5.27 11.34
C HIS A 234 -3.05 -6.73 10.97
N ALA A 235 -2.82 -7.03 9.68
CA ALA A 235 -2.41 -8.35 9.22
C ALA A 235 -1.07 -8.80 9.85
N LEU A 236 -0.08 -7.90 9.92
CA LEU A 236 1.20 -8.20 10.58
C LEU A 236 1.06 -8.43 12.08
N ARG A 237 0.24 -7.61 12.77
CA ARG A 237 -0.03 -7.81 14.20
C ARG A 237 -0.67 -9.17 14.48
N ARG A 238 -1.57 -9.63 13.60
CA ARG A 238 -2.18 -10.96 13.71
C ARG A 238 -1.21 -12.08 13.31
N GLY A 239 -0.38 -11.87 12.30
CA GLY A 239 0.65 -12.83 11.86
C GLY A 239 1.69 -13.12 12.94
N MET A 240 2.11 -12.09 13.70
CA MET A 240 3.02 -12.28 14.85
C MET A 240 2.38 -13.06 16.02
N ASN A 241 1.05 -13.12 16.10
CA ASN A 241 0.33 -13.96 17.06
C ASN A 241 0.06 -15.38 16.51
N MET A 242 0.43 -15.66 15.26
CA MET A 242 0.17 -16.91 14.53
C MET A 242 1.47 -17.52 13.99
N ASP A 243 2.60 -17.32 14.69
CA ASP A 243 3.92 -17.89 14.34
C ASP A 243 4.00 -19.42 14.49
N VAL A 244 2.88 -20.09 14.73
CA VAL A 244 2.74 -21.55 14.64
C VAL A 244 1.82 -21.86 13.46
N ILE A 245 2.39 -21.89 12.26
CA ILE A 245 1.82 -22.71 11.19
C ILE A 245 2.49 -24.07 11.37
N GLU A 246 1.85 -24.94 12.16
CA GLU A 246 2.14 -26.37 12.15
C GLU A 246 1.82 -26.92 10.76
N CYS A 247 2.79 -26.83 9.86
CA CYS A 247 2.83 -27.73 8.73
C CYS A 247 3.11 -29.11 9.31
N HIS A 248 2.07 -29.89 9.59
CA HIS A 248 2.24 -31.30 9.91
C HIS A 248 2.78 -31.98 8.64
N PRO A 249 4.08 -32.35 8.59
CA PRO A 249 4.63 -33.00 7.43
C PRO A 249 4.34 -34.49 7.63
N GLY A 250 3.30 -35.01 6.99
CA GLY A 250 3.00 -36.44 6.94
C GLY A 250 2.93 -37.11 8.32
N SER A 251 1.73 -37.18 8.90
CA SER A 251 1.43 -38.32 9.75
C SER A 251 0.24 -39.04 9.15
N ASP A 252 0.50 -40.29 8.77
CA ASP A 252 -0.53 -41.28 8.54
C ASP A 252 -1.54 -41.21 9.68
N PHE A 253 -2.79 -41.04 9.29
CA PHE A 253 -3.93 -40.74 10.15
C PHE A 253 -4.42 -42.00 10.85
N THR A 254 -3.58 -42.68 11.61
CA THR A 254 -3.98 -43.84 12.43
C THR A 254 -3.25 -43.82 13.76
N GLY A 255 -3.90 -43.25 14.77
CA GLY A 255 -3.59 -43.52 16.17
C GLY A 255 -2.80 -42.43 16.90
N LEU A 256 -3.40 -41.26 17.13
CA LEU A 256 -3.01 -40.44 18.30
C LEU A 256 -4.14 -39.55 18.85
N PHE A 257 -5.39 -39.93 18.66
CA PHE A 257 -6.54 -39.31 19.36
C PHE A 257 -6.93 -40.17 20.58
N SER A 258 -6.06 -40.25 21.58
CA SER A 258 -6.47 -40.74 22.91
C SER A 258 -5.93 -39.95 24.09
N SER A 259 -5.06 -38.94 23.91
CA SER A 259 -4.33 -38.35 25.05
C SER A 259 -4.30 -36.82 25.14
N THR A 260 -5.25 -36.09 24.55
CA THR A 260 -5.31 -34.62 24.71
C THR A 260 -6.70 -34.08 25.05
N ARG A 261 -7.66 -34.95 25.38
CA ARG A 261 -9.01 -34.56 25.83
C ARG A 261 -9.10 -34.13 27.31
N SER A 262 -7.98 -33.99 28.03
CA SER A 262 -7.98 -33.78 29.49
C SER A 262 -7.48 -32.40 29.98
N ARG A 263 -7.11 -31.45 29.11
CA ARG A 263 -6.47 -30.18 29.57
C ARG A 263 -7.11 -28.87 29.08
N LEU A 264 -8.37 -28.86 28.67
CA LEU A 264 -9.07 -27.63 28.27
C LEU A 264 -10.45 -27.44 28.90
N ALA A 265 -10.70 -28.06 30.07
CA ALA A 265 -11.94 -27.90 30.83
C ALA A 265 -11.78 -27.08 32.13
N THR A 266 -10.65 -26.38 32.36
CA THR A 266 -10.36 -25.74 33.66
C THR A 266 -9.90 -24.29 33.62
N ASN A 267 -10.12 -23.55 32.52
CA ASN A 267 -9.75 -22.13 32.50
C ASN A 267 -10.59 -21.29 31.54
N VAL A 268 -11.90 -21.16 31.79
CA VAL A 268 -12.65 -19.91 31.54
C VAL A 268 -13.76 -19.83 32.59
N GLY A 269 -13.42 -19.32 33.77
CA GLY A 269 -14.41 -18.71 34.66
C GLY A 269 -14.71 -17.31 34.14
N LEU A 270 -15.85 -17.14 33.49
CA LEU A 270 -16.48 -15.84 33.30
C LEU A 270 -17.99 -16.06 33.31
N GLU A 271 -18.55 -16.03 34.52
CA GLU A 271 -19.96 -15.77 34.75
C GLU A 271 -20.28 -14.37 34.20
N PHE A 272 -21.20 -14.30 33.23
CA PHE A 272 -22.05 -13.13 33.06
C PHE A 272 -23.48 -13.64 32.89
N THR A 273 -24.22 -13.49 33.97
CA THR A 273 -25.67 -13.60 34.07
C THR A 273 -26.31 -12.57 33.13
N LEU A 274 -27.23 -13.03 32.29
CA LEU A 274 -28.13 -12.19 31.51
C LEU A 274 -29.52 -12.84 31.56
N ASP A 275 -30.12 -12.75 32.74
CA ASP A 275 -31.54 -13.01 32.95
C ASP A 275 -32.32 -11.69 32.84
N ALA A 276 -33.50 -11.81 32.23
CA ALA A 276 -34.60 -10.85 32.18
C ALA A 276 -34.42 -9.59 31.29
N VAL A 277 -35.09 -9.56 30.13
CA VAL A 277 -36.36 -8.83 29.93
C VAL A 277 -36.96 -9.27 28.59
N LEU A 278 -37.96 -10.15 28.63
CA LEU A 278 -39.06 -10.22 27.69
C LEU A 278 -40.33 -10.49 28.52
N SER A 279 -41.00 -9.40 28.86
CA SER A 279 -42.42 -9.29 29.25
C SER A 279 -42.84 -7.88 28.86
#